data_AF-A0A7S0W665-F1
#
_entry.id   AF-A0A7S0W665-F1
#
_cell.length_a   1.000
_cell.length_b   1.000
_cell.length_c   1.000
_cell.angle_alpha   90.00
_cell.angle_beta   90.00
_cell.angle_gamma   90.00
#
_symmetry.space_group_name_H-M   'P 1'
#
loop_
_entity.id
_entity.type
_entity.pdbx_description
1 polymer ?
#
loop_
_entity_poly.entity_id
_entity_poly.type
_entity_poly.pdbx_seq_one_letter_code
_entity_poly.pdbx_strand_id
1 'polypeptide(L)'
;ACLDYTPPSADGAKGSEAASGTVSTQQVLDTVKTEHKEASGNAFREALRTADSEADVAFMFRGMSRLLNNPGQASASYLVGSIKEIGCTQELLIVLWKLIDENKDFLAYILRACDVNEIVVPILVAMFEARKDPSKIGLIHISTFVMLLLSGERNFCVNLNAAFIRRPVKDLPQFTGNNADLIYIVYHRLITEGPPQLESLYDCFLTTMSNISPYIKTFSLPAASRAASLFELFANKNRLLRNENMPRYLVFLLEIFNNAIQYQYEGNPHLTYQVLRRKKVFAELTEIVENPAAAIAALPAAPEGSTPGKGGFKATAEWVKGWSDQLPMQPCLRLLQHLLPQLEEFCTEGNVNDEGVVVDFLKTTTMVGLLPVPHPILIRKYQQNEYTSLWFTTYVWGVVYLRTSHPPLFDGAHIKLFTISYVDA
;
A
#
# COMPACT_ATOMS: atom_id res chain seq x y z
N ALA A 1 0.34 15.46 4.28
CA ALA A 1 1.78 15.71 4.05
C ALA A 1 2.02 15.28 2.63
N CYS A 2 2.29 16.23 1.73
CA CYS A 2 2.42 15.95 0.29
C CYS A 2 3.69 15.15 0.03
N LEU A 3 3.53 13.99 -0.58
CA LEU A 3 4.58 13.43 -1.43
C LEU A 3 4.52 14.23 -2.73
N ASP A 4 5.46 15.14 -2.93
CA ASP A 4 5.64 15.87 -4.19
C ASP A 4 5.95 14.85 -5.29
N TYR A 5 4.94 14.60 -6.12
CA TYR A 5 5.04 13.76 -7.30
C TYR A 5 4.67 14.63 -8.50
N THR A 6 5.67 14.91 -9.33
CA THR A 6 5.46 15.44 -10.68
C THR A 6 5.42 14.25 -11.64
N PRO A 7 4.29 13.99 -12.33
CA PRO A 7 4.25 12.98 -13.38
C PRO A 7 5.19 13.40 -14.53
N PRO A 8 5.88 12.45 -15.20
CA PRO A 8 6.69 12.78 -16.36
C PRO A 8 5.77 13.32 -17.47
N SER A 9 6.11 14.49 -18.03
CA SER A 9 5.42 15.03 -19.20
C SER A 9 5.67 14.15 -20.42
N ALA A 10 4.69 14.11 -21.33
CA ALA A 10 4.71 13.30 -22.55
C ALA A 10 5.78 13.72 -23.59
N ASP A 11 6.68 14.65 -23.27
CA ASP A 11 7.66 15.22 -24.21
C ASP A 11 8.99 14.45 -24.28
N GLY A 12 9.09 13.27 -23.66
CA GLY A 12 10.25 12.38 -23.81
C GLY A 12 10.39 11.70 -25.18
N ALA A 13 9.52 12.03 -26.15
CA ALA A 13 9.36 11.29 -27.40
C ALA A 13 10.00 11.94 -28.64
N LYS A 14 11.13 12.64 -28.53
CA LYS A 14 11.97 12.99 -29.71
C LYS A 14 13.47 13.03 -29.37
N GLY A 15 14.20 12.04 -29.87
CA GLY A 15 15.67 12.01 -29.91
C GLY A 15 16.22 10.62 -30.20
N SER A 16 16.35 10.27 -31.49
CA SER A 16 17.22 9.18 -31.97
C SER A 16 18.70 9.53 -31.65
N GLU A 17 19.69 8.65 -31.57
CA GLU A 17 20.03 7.54 -32.47
C GLU A 17 21.23 6.76 -31.87
N ALA A 18 21.27 5.45 -32.09
CA ALA A 18 22.44 4.54 -32.08
C ALA A 18 23.49 4.59 -30.93
N ALA A 19 23.44 3.58 -30.05
CA ALA A 19 24.64 2.93 -29.52
C ALA A 19 24.33 1.49 -29.07
N SER A 20 24.82 0.52 -29.84
CA SER A 20 24.96 -0.87 -29.42
C SER A 20 25.94 -0.93 -28.24
N GLY A 21 25.47 -1.41 -27.09
CA GLY A 21 26.29 -1.61 -25.91
C GLY A 21 25.53 -2.41 -24.87
N THR A 22 25.85 -3.68 -24.74
CA THR A 22 25.41 -4.55 -23.63
C THR A 22 25.73 -3.88 -22.30
N VAL A 23 24.72 -3.34 -21.64
CA VAL A 23 24.84 -2.77 -20.30
C VAL A 23 25.00 -3.93 -19.31
N SER A 24 26.21 -4.04 -18.76
CA SER A 24 26.58 -5.01 -17.73
C SER A 24 25.71 -4.85 -16.49
N THR A 25 25.34 -5.98 -15.87
CA THR A 25 24.54 -6.11 -14.64
C THR A 25 25.09 -5.29 -13.46
N GLN A 26 26.33 -4.80 -13.54
CA GLN A 26 26.93 -3.89 -12.57
C GLN A 26 26.31 -2.48 -12.57
N GLN A 27 25.86 -1.96 -13.72
CA GLN A 27 25.35 -0.57 -13.81
C GLN A 27 23.92 -0.40 -13.28
N VAL A 28 23.20 -1.50 -13.01
CA VAL A 28 21.88 -1.47 -12.34
C VAL A 28 22.02 -1.35 -10.82
N LEU A 29 23.20 -1.63 -10.26
CA LEU A 29 23.46 -1.57 -8.81
C LEU A 29 23.78 -0.15 -8.29
N ASP A 30 24.00 0.83 -9.16
CA ASP A 30 24.49 2.17 -8.78
C ASP A 30 23.40 3.24 -8.53
N THR A 31 22.12 2.87 -8.42
CA THR A 31 21.04 3.84 -8.10
C THR A 31 20.83 4.12 -6.61
N VAL A 32 21.70 3.61 -5.73
CA VAL A 32 21.71 3.97 -4.30
C VAL A 32 22.94 4.82 -3.98
N LYS A 33 22.99 6.04 -4.52
CA LYS A 33 23.81 7.10 -3.93
C LYS A 33 22.98 7.78 -2.85
N THR A 34 22.86 7.13 -1.70
CA THR A 34 22.78 7.90 -0.46
C THR A 34 24.17 8.48 -0.24
N GLU A 35 24.28 9.80 -0.31
CA GLU A 35 25.48 10.50 0.14
C GLU A 35 25.90 9.90 1.48
N HIS A 36 27.18 9.54 1.62
CA HIS A 36 27.76 9.13 2.90
C HIS A 36 27.61 10.31 3.87
N LYS A 37 26.46 10.40 4.56
CA LYS A 37 26.27 11.28 5.70
C LYS A 37 27.38 10.95 6.70
N GLU A 38 28.10 11.98 7.12
CA GLU A 38 29.16 11.94 8.12
C GLU A 38 28.79 10.97 9.25
N ALA A 39 29.76 10.16 9.68
CA ALA A 39 29.59 9.17 10.73
C ALA A 39 28.88 9.82 11.93
N SER A 40 27.64 9.39 12.18
CA SER A 40 26.91 9.89 13.34
C SER A 40 27.72 9.52 14.58
N GLY A 41 27.95 10.46 15.51
CA GLY A 41 28.60 10.17 16.79
C GLY A 41 27.83 9.18 17.70
N ASN A 42 26.81 8.49 17.19
CA ASN A 42 26.04 7.48 17.90
C ASN A 42 26.64 6.09 17.67
N ALA A 43 27.36 5.59 18.67
CA ALA A 43 28.01 4.28 18.62
C ALA A 43 27.03 3.11 18.40
N PHE A 44 25.78 3.21 18.88
CA PHE A 44 24.77 2.15 18.68
C PHE A 44 24.28 2.10 17.23
N ARG A 45 24.09 3.27 16.62
CA ARG A 45 23.70 3.37 15.22
C ARG A 45 24.80 2.84 14.30
N GLU A 46 26.06 3.17 14.62
CA GLU A 46 27.21 2.64 13.89
C GLU A 46 27.33 1.11 14.02
N ALA A 47 27.15 0.58 15.23
CA ALA A 47 27.14 -0.87 15.47
C ALA A 47 26.04 -1.58 14.67
N LEU A 48 24.83 -1.00 14.62
CA LEU A 48 23.74 -1.56 13.81
C LEU A 48 24.03 -1.52 12.31
N ARG A 49 24.68 -0.46 11.82
CA ARG A 49 25.02 -0.29 10.41
C ARG A 49 26.12 -1.26 9.95
N THR A 50 27.06 -1.57 10.83
CA THR A 50 28.27 -2.36 10.52
C THR A 50 28.11 -3.85 10.80
N ALA A 51 27.02 -4.28 11.44
CA ALA A 51 26.72 -5.70 11.63
C ALA A 51 26.43 -6.37 10.28
N ASP A 52 27.41 -7.09 9.74
CA ASP A 52 27.39 -7.69 8.40
C ASP A 52 27.51 -9.23 8.42
N SER A 53 27.95 -9.82 9.52
CA SER A 53 28.14 -11.27 9.62
C SER A 53 26.80 -12.01 9.49
N GLU A 54 26.79 -13.12 8.74
CA GLU A 54 25.58 -13.92 8.52
C GLU A 54 24.95 -14.37 9.85
N ALA A 55 25.79 -14.70 10.84
CA ALA A 55 25.34 -15.09 12.18
C ALA A 55 24.61 -13.94 12.90
N ASP A 56 25.12 -12.71 12.80
CA ASP A 56 24.51 -11.54 13.44
C ASP A 56 23.18 -11.17 12.78
N VAL A 57 23.14 -11.11 11.44
CA VAL A 57 21.88 -10.80 10.72
C VAL A 57 20.84 -11.90 10.91
N ALA A 58 21.25 -13.17 10.97
CA ALA A 58 20.36 -14.29 11.28
C ALA A 58 19.82 -14.20 12.71
N PHE A 59 20.67 -13.87 13.68
CA PHE A 59 20.26 -13.67 15.08
C PHE A 59 19.26 -12.53 15.19
N MET A 60 19.54 -11.38 14.56
CA MET A 60 18.65 -10.22 14.53
C MET A 60 17.29 -10.60 13.92
N PHE A 61 17.28 -11.26 12.76
CA PHE A 61 16.03 -11.65 12.09
C PHE A 61 15.20 -12.60 12.95
N ARG A 62 15.82 -13.68 13.49
CA ARG A 62 15.13 -14.64 14.35
C ARG A 62 14.57 -13.99 15.62
N GLY A 63 15.33 -13.07 16.22
CA GLY A 63 14.89 -12.29 17.37
C GLY A 63 13.67 -11.43 17.06
N MET A 64 13.73 -10.67 15.96
CA MET A 64 12.63 -9.82 15.47
C MET A 64 11.39 -10.62 15.14
N SER A 65 11.52 -11.68 14.34
CA SER A 65 10.42 -12.58 13.95
C SER A 65 9.74 -13.18 15.19
N ARG A 66 10.52 -13.73 16.13
CA ARG A 66 9.98 -14.35 17.36
C ARG A 66 9.19 -13.34 18.20
N LEU A 67 9.72 -12.13 18.38
CA LEU A 67 9.07 -11.10 19.19
C LEU A 67 7.82 -10.54 18.51
N LEU A 68 7.84 -10.31 17.19
CA LEU A 68 6.67 -9.85 16.43
C LEU A 68 5.53 -10.87 16.42
N ASN A 69 5.85 -12.16 16.37
CA ASN A 69 4.84 -13.23 16.37
C ASN A 69 4.28 -13.54 17.77
N ASN A 70 4.93 -13.10 18.85
CA ASN A 70 4.53 -13.44 20.22
C ASN A 70 3.09 -13.01 20.56
N PRO A 71 2.62 -11.78 20.27
CA PRO A 71 1.24 -11.40 20.59
C PRO A 71 0.19 -12.30 19.93
N GLY A 72 0.39 -12.64 18.65
CA GLY A 72 -0.49 -13.55 17.92
C GLY A 72 -0.44 -14.99 18.43
N GLN A 73 0.71 -15.46 18.92
CA GLN A 73 0.83 -16.77 19.56
C GLN A 73 0.16 -16.79 20.94
N ALA A 74 0.28 -15.70 21.71
CA ALA A 74 -0.35 -15.58 23.01
C ALA A 74 -1.88 -15.58 22.92
N SER A 75 -2.44 -14.88 21.94
CA SER A 75 -3.89 -14.84 21.71
C SER A 75 -4.45 -16.13 21.11
N ALA A 76 -3.66 -16.86 20.32
CA ALA A 76 -4.07 -18.13 19.71
C ALA A 76 -3.83 -19.36 20.60
N SER A 77 -3.26 -19.20 21.80
CA SER A 77 -2.99 -20.33 22.68
C SER A 77 -4.28 -20.97 23.19
N TYR A 78 -4.32 -22.31 23.21
CA TYR A 78 -5.48 -23.08 23.67
C TYR A 78 -5.84 -22.76 25.13
N LEU A 79 -4.82 -22.58 25.97
CA LEU A 79 -5.00 -22.18 27.37
C LEU A 79 -4.71 -20.68 27.51
N VAL A 80 -5.76 -19.90 27.76
CA VAL A 80 -5.67 -18.44 27.96
C VAL A 80 -4.64 -18.14 29.06
N GLY A 81 -3.66 -17.28 28.75
CA GLY A 81 -2.60 -16.88 29.69
C GLY A 81 -1.41 -17.84 29.81
N SER A 82 -1.39 -18.96 29.06
CA SER A 82 -0.25 -19.90 29.07
C SER A 82 1.01 -19.38 28.39
N ILE A 83 0.87 -18.44 27.45
CA ILE A 83 1.97 -17.72 26.82
C ILE A 83 1.89 -16.28 27.28
N LYS A 84 2.98 -15.77 27.86
CA LYS A 84 3.07 -14.36 28.25
C LYS A 84 3.16 -13.49 27.01
N GLU A 85 2.21 -12.57 26.87
CA GLU A 85 2.24 -11.53 25.85
C GLU A 85 3.31 -10.50 26.19
N ILE A 86 4.18 -10.23 25.22
CA ILE A 86 5.24 -9.23 25.31
C ILE A 86 4.73 -7.95 24.65
N GLY A 87 4.33 -6.97 25.47
CA GLY A 87 3.91 -5.67 24.97
C GLY A 87 5.11 -4.80 24.61
N CYS A 88 5.84 -5.07 23.53
CA CYS A 88 6.92 -4.20 23.01
C CYS A 88 6.84 -3.98 21.48
N THR A 89 5.66 -4.15 20.88
CA THR A 89 5.47 -4.11 19.43
C THR A 89 5.88 -2.77 18.81
N GLN A 90 5.59 -1.64 19.47
CA GLN A 90 5.93 -0.32 18.93
C GLN A 90 7.44 -0.09 18.88
N GLU A 91 8.13 -0.44 19.96
CA GLU A 91 9.58 -0.36 20.08
C GLU A 91 10.26 -1.27 19.06
N LEU A 92 9.72 -2.49 18.90
CA LEU A 92 10.23 -3.46 17.94
C LEU A 92 10.11 -2.98 16.49
N LEU A 93 8.99 -2.35 16.14
CA LEU A 93 8.77 -1.77 14.81
C LEU A 93 9.70 -0.58 14.55
N ILE A 94 9.98 0.25 15.56
CA ILE A 94 10.93 1.35 15.47
C ILE A 94 12.34 0.81 15.16
N VAL A 95 12.79 -0.20 15.91
CA VAL A 95 14.12 -0.80 15.69
C VAL A 95 14.17 -1.51 14.35
N LEU A 96 13.12 -2.26 13.98
CA LEU A 96 13.04 -2.94 12.68
C LEU A 96 13.11 -1.97 11.52
N TRP A 97 12.35 -0.86 11.58
CA TRP A 97 12.36 0.17 10.55
C TRP A 97 13.77 0.74 10.36
N LYS A 98 14.46 1.08 11.46
CA LYS A 98 15.83 1.58 11.40
C LYS A 98 16.84 0.55 10.93
N LEU A 99 16.67 -0.71 11.32
CA LEU A 99 17.54 -1.79 10.87
C LEU A 99 17.41 -2.01 9.36
N ILE A 100 16.19 -1.98 8.81
CA ILE A 100 15.93 -2.09 7.36
C ILE A 100 16.45 -0.87 6.59
N ASP A 101 16.25 0.34 7.12
CA ASP A 101 16.66 1.60 6.49
C ASP A 101 18.19 1.78 6.45
N GLU A 102 18.89 1.33 7.48
CA GLU A 102 20.31 1.66 7.67
C GLU A 102 21.28 0.49 7.45
N ASN A 103 20.86 -0.77 7.62
CA ASN A 103 21.70 -1.94 7.40
C ASN A 103 21.29 -2.68 6.11
N LYS A 104 22.08 -2.48 5.05
CA LYS A 104 21.84 -3.07 3.72
C LYS A 104 22.02 -4.58 3.72
N ASP A 105 22.93 -5.12 4.53
CA ASP A 105 23.19 -6.55 4.62
C ASP A 105 22.03 -7.28 5.30
N PHE A 106 21.48 -6.69 6.37
CA PHE A 106 20.24 -7.17 6.98
C PHE A 106 19.09 -7.16 5.97
N LEU A 107 18.89 -6.05 5.23
CA LEU A 107 17.86 -5.98 4.19
C LEU A 107 18.08 -7.06 3.11
N ALA A 108 19.31 -7.25 2.62
CA ALA A 108 19.61 -8.28 1.64
C ALA A 108 19.33 -9.68 2.19
N TYR A 109 19.69 -9.93 3.45
CA TYR A 109 19.47 -11.20 4.14
C TYR A 109 17.98 -11.53 4.29
N ILE A 110 17.14 -10.59 4.78
CA ILE A 110 15.70 -10.84 4.95
C ILE A 110 14.99 -11.09 3.61
N LEU A 111 15.51 -10.54 2.51
CA LEU A 111 14.90 -10.68 1.18
C LEU A 111 15.33 -11.94 0.43
N ARG A 112 16.52 -12.48 0.73
CA ARG A 112 17.13 -13.58 -0.04
C ARG A 112 17.24 -14.89 0.74
N ALA A 113 17.54 -14.83 2.03
CA ALA A 113 17.90 -15.99 2.84
C ALA A 113 16.79 -16.44 3.80
N CYS A 114 15.76 -15.63 4.00
CA CYS A 114 14.70 -15.87 4.99
C CYS A 114 13.30 -15.76 4.39
N ASP A 115 12.31 -16.28 5.12
CA ASP A 115 10.90 -16.00 4.84
C ASP A 115 10.51 -14.65 5.45
N VAL A 116 10.54 -13.60 4.63
CA VAL A 116 10.13 -12.24 5.02
C VAL A 116 8.69 -12.19 5.56
N ASN A 117 7.84 -13.16 5.20
CA ASN A 117 6.44 -13.21 5.66
C ASN A 117 6.33 -13.47 7.17
N GLU A 118 7.36 -14.03 7.81
CA GLU A 118 7.42 -14.15 9.27
C GLU A 118 7.38 -12.79 9.97
N ILE A 119 7.84 -11.72 9.30
CA ILE A 119 7.78 -10.34 9.80
C ILE A 119 6.53 -9.64 9.25
N VAL A 120 6.21 -9.80 7.96
CA VAL A 120 5.09 -9.08 7.31
C VAL A 120 3.74 -9.44 7.92
N VAL A 121 3.47 -10.73 8.13
CA VAL A 121 2.17 -11.19 8.64
C VAL A 121 1.84 -10.60 10.02
N PRO A 122 2.70 -10.70 11.05
CA PRO A 122 2.40 -10.08 12.35
C PRO A 122 2.30 -8.55 12.28
N ILE A 123 3.05 -7.88 11.40
CA ILE A 123 2.90 -6.42 11.17
C ILE A 123 1.50 -6.10 10.67
N LEU A 124 1.02 -6.81 9.64
CA LEU A 124 -0.30 -6.61 9.06
C LEU A 124 -1.43 -6.93 10.05
N VAL A 125 -1.28 -7.99 10.84
CA VAL A 125 -2.23 -8.34 11.91
C VAL A 125 -2.27 -7.24 12.98
N ALA A 126 -1.12 -6.74 13.42
CA ALA A 126 -1.06 -5.66 14.40
C ALA A 126 -1.71 -4.36 13.87
N MET A 127 -1.49 -4.02 12.59
CA MET A 127 -2.18 -2.89 11.94
C MET A 127 -3.69 -3.11 11.90
N PHE A 128 -4.13 -4.32 11.56
CA PHE A 128 -5.55 -4.65 11.48
C PHE A 128 -6.24 -4.55 12.84
N GLU A 129 -5.63 -5.04 13.91
CA GLU A 129 -6.17 -4.95 15.27
C GLU A 129 -6.16 -3.50 15.79
N ALA A 130 -5.14 -2.72 15.44
CA ALA A 130 -5.04 -1.31 15.79
C ALA A 130 -6.02 -0.40 15.01
N ARG A 131 -6.65 -0.89 13.93
CA ARG A 131 -7.39 -0.05 12.97
C ARG A 131 -8.50 0.81 13.57
N LYS A 132 -9.10 0.40 14.68
CA LYS A 132 -10.22 1.11 15.34
C LYS A 132 -9.78 1.90 16.58
N ASP A 133 -8.50 1.85 16.93
CA ASP A 133 -7.97 2.45 18.16
C ASP A 133 -7.10 3.67 17.84
N PRO A 134 -7.59 4.91 18.07
CA PRO A 134 -6.81 6.12 17.83
C PRO A 134 -5.49 6.19 18.60
N SER A 135 -5.38 5.53 19.75
CA SER A 135 -4.13 5.52 20.54
C SER A 135 -3.01 4.74 19.86
N LYS A 136 -3.35 3.84 18.92
CA LYS A 136 -2.41 2.99 18.18
C LYS A 136 -2.11 3.50 16.78
N ILE A 137 -2.53 4.71 16.42
CA ILE A 137 -2.23 5.34 15.12
C ILE A 137 -0.71 5.37 14.85
N GLY A 138 0.10 5.63 15.87
CA GLY A 138 1.57 5.62 15.74
C GLY A 138 2.14 4.27 15.32
N LEU A 139 1.56 3.17 15.82
CA LEU A 139 1.90 1.80 15.40
C LEU A 139 1.59 1.60 13.92
N ILE A 140 0.44 2.06 13.45
CA ILE A 140 0.04 1.94 12.04
C ILE A 140 1.02 2.73 11.15
N HIS A 141 1.42 3.95 11.54
CA HIS A 141 2.38 4.74 10.78
C HIS A 141 3.74 4.05 10.64
N ILE A 142 4.35 3.59 11.73
CA ILE A 142 5.66 2.93 11.65
C ILE A 142 5.59 1.62 10.87
N SER A 143 4.52 0.83 11.04
CA SER A 143 4.27 -0.36 10.23
C SER A 143 4.14 -0.04 8.75
N THR A 144 3.47 1.07 8.41
CA THR A 144 3.34 1.54 7.02
C THR A 144 4.69 1.88 6.40
N PHE A 145 5.59 2.51 7.15
CA PHE A 145 6.94 2.82 6.64
C PHE A 145 7.81 1.58 6.45
N VAL A 146 7.70 0.59 7.34
CA VAL A 146 8.34 -0.73 7.14
C VAL A 146 7.84 -1.37 5.85
N MET A 147 6.51 -1.43 5.66
CA MET A 147 5.92 -2.02 4.45
C MET A 147 6.31 -1.25 3.18
N LEU A 148 6.38 0.09 3.25
CA LEU A 148 6.75 0.93 2.12
C LEU A 148 8.21 0.71 1.71
N LEU A 149 9.15 0.65 2.66
CA LEU A 149 10.55 0.32 2.41
C LEU A 149 10.70 -1.04 1.72
N LEU A 150 10.05 -2.06 2.27
CA LEU A 150 10.11 -3.42 1.73
C LEU A 150 9.49 -3.52 0.33
N SER A 151 8.37 -2.81 0.08
CA SER A 151 7.70 -2.81 -1.23
C SER A 151 8.55 -2.23 -2.36
N GLY A 152 9.59 -1.46 -2.04
CA GLY A 152 10.54 -0.94 -3.02
C GLY A 152 11.48 -2.01 -3.60
N GLU A 153 11.48 -3.23 -3.05
CA GLU A 153 12.39 -4.31 -3.42
C GLU A 153 11.65 -5.45 -4.13
N ARG A 154 12.13 -5.84 -5.31
CA ARG A 154 11.47 -6.87 -6.14
C ARG A 154 11.34 -8.22 -5.42
N ASN A 155 12.38 -8.65 -4.71
CA ASN A 155 12.39 -9.94 -4.02
C ASN A 155 11.30 -10.01 -2.95
N PHE A 156 11.03 -8.90 -2.25
CA PHE A 156 9.90 -8.80 -1.32
C PHE A 156 8.59 -9.08 -2.04
N CYS A 157 8.33 -8.37 -3.14
CA CYS A 157 7.08 -8.52 -3.90
C CYS A 157 6.86 -9.95 -4.40
N VAL A 158 7.93 -10.62 -4.83
CA VAL A 158 7.87 -12.02 -5.27
C VAL A 158 7.59 -12.96 -4.08
N ASN A 159 8.25 -12.77 -2.94
CA ASN A 159 8.09 -13.60 -1.73
C ASN A 159 6.68 -13.52 -1.14
N LEU A 160 5.93 -12.45 -1.37
CA LEU A 160 4.54 -12.31 -0.94
C LEU A 160 3.59 -13.34 -1.60
N ASN A 161 4.00 -13.97 -2.71
CA ASN A 161 3.20 -15.02 -3.36
C ASN A 161 3.21 -16.36 -2.59
N ALA A 162 4.01 -16.49 -1.54
CA ALA A 162 3.93 -17.64 -0.63
C ALA A 162 2.51 -17.77 -0.06
N ALA A 163 2.06 -19.01 0.14
CA ALA A 163 0.72 -19.29 0.64
C ALA A 163 0.50 -18.67 2.02
N PHE A 164 -0.63 -18.00 2.21
CA PHE A 164 -0.98 -17.42 3.50
C PHE A 164 -1.44 -18.52 4.46
N ILE A 165 -0.69 -18.70 5.54
CA ILE A 165 -1.06 -19.59 6.63
C ILE A 165 -2.06 -18.84 7.52
N ARG A 166 -3.30 -19.34 7.54
CA ARG A 166 -4.41 -18.72 8.26
C ARG A 166 -4.10 -18.58 9.74
N ARG A 167 -4.45 -17.43 10.30
CA ARG A 167 -4.40 -17.15 11.74
C ARG A 167 -5.77 -16.73 12.24
N PRO A 168 -6.21 -17.20 13.42
CA PRO A 168 -7.50 -16.82 13.99
C PRO A 168 -7.44 -15.39 14.50
N VAL A 169 -7.65 -14.41 13.62
CA VAL A 169 -7.72 -12.98 13.97
C VAL A 169 -9.17 -12.56 13.94
N LYS A 170 -9.64 -11.96 15.04
CA LYS A 170 -11.02 -11.49 15.17
C LYS A 170 -11.36 -10.48 14.06
N ASP A 171 -12.52 -10.64 13.43
CA ASP A 171 -13.03 -9.81 12.31
C ASP A 171 -12.24 -9.87 11.00
N LEU A 172 -11.11 -10.58 10.94
CA LEU A 172 -10.38 -10.79 9.70
C LEU A 172 -11.15 -11.83 8.86
N PRO A 173 -11.56 -11.50 7.62
CA PRO A 173 -12.24 -12.47 6.77
C PRO A 173 -11.37 -13.71 6.55
N GLN A 174 -11.98 -14.89 6.58
CA GLN A 174 -11.28 -16.11 6.20
C GLN A 174 -11.12 -16.14 4.68
N PHE A 175 -9.92 -16.45 4.21
CA PHE A 175 -9.63 -16.59 2.78
C PHE A 175 -8.55 -17.66 2.55
N THR A 176 -8.47 -18.14 1.31
CA THR A 176 -7.37 -18.96 0.80
C THR A 176 -6.67 -18.13 -0.26
N GLY A 177 -5.37 -17.91 -0.10
CA GLY A 177 -4.61 -17.02 -0.96
C GLY A 177 -3.16 -16.93 -0.52
N ASN A 178 -2.50 -15.84 -0.88
CA ASN A 178 -1.11 -15.56 -0.56
C ASN A 178 -0.97 -14.38 0.42
N ASN A 179 0.26 -14.06 0.81
CA ASN A 179 0.51 -12.96 1.75
C ASN A 179 0.23 -11.58 1.13
N ALA A 180 0.29 -11.43 -0.20
CA ALA A 180 -0.11 -10.18 -0.87
C ALA A 180 -1.62 -9.92 -0.70
N ASP A 181 -2.46 -10.96 -0.75
CA ASP A 181 -3.90 -10.84 -0.49
C ASP A 181 -4.19 -10.23 0.89
N LEU A 182 -3.43 -10.61 1.91
CA LEU A 182 -3.57 -10.06 3.25
C LEU A 182 -3.33 -8.55 3.27
N ILE A 183 -2.32 -8.06 2.54
CA ILE A 183 -2.02 -6.61 2.43
C ILE A 183 -3.24 -5.87 1.89
N TYR A 184 -3.82 -6.35 0.79
CA TYR A 184 -5.01 -5.73 0.17
C TYR A 184 -6.21 -5.72 1.12
N ILE A 185 -6.43 -6.81 1.85
CA ILE A 185 -7.54 -6.91 2.82
C ILE A 185 -7.34 -5.93 3.98
N VAL A 186 -6.13 -5.89 4.56
CA VAL A 186 -5.82 -5.03 5.70
C VAL A 186 -5.84 -3.56 5.30
N TYR A 187 -5.20 -3.19 4.19
CA TYR A 187 -5.14 -1.79 3.73
C TYR A 187 -6.50 -1.26 3.32
N HIS A 188 -7.32 -2.07 2.65
CA HIS A 188 -8.72 -1.71 2.43
C HIS A 188 -9.41 -1.39 3.76
N ARG A 189 -9.29 -2.25 4.78
CA ARG A 189 -9.97 -2.04 6.07
C ARG A 189 -9.44 -0.81 6.81
N LEU A 190 -8.15 -0.50 6.70
CA LEU A 190 -7.59 0.74 7.21
C LEU A 190 -8.14 1.98 6.50
N ILE A 191 -8.35 1.93 5.19
CA ILE A 191 -8.92 3.04 4.40
C ILE A 191 -10.42 3.21 4.65
N THR A 192 -11.17 2.12 4.84
CA THR A 192 -12.63 2.19 4.96
C THR A 192 -13.14 2.33 6.39
N GLU A 193 -12.45 1.73 7.36
CA GLU A 193 -12.87 1.70 8.78
C GLU A 193 -11.92 2.46 9.72
N GLY A 194 -10.78 2.92 9.21
CA GLY A 194 -9.77 3.59 10.02
C GLY A 194 -10.19 5.00 10.46
N PRO A 195 -9.57 5.53 11.52
CA PRO A 195 -9.83 6.89 11.96
C PRO A 195 -9.33 7.91 10.91
N PRO A 196 -9.95 9.11 10.79
CA PRO A 196 -9.65 10.08 9.74
C PRO A 196 -8.17 10.49 9.64
N GLN A 197 -7.43 10.42 10.75
CA GLN A 197 -5.99 10.70 10.79
C GLN A 197 -5.18 9.79 9.85
N LEU A 198 -5.68 8.58 9.53
CA LEU A 198 -5.03 7.67 8.60
C LEU A 198 -5.12 8.13 7.13
N GLU A 199 -5.92 9.13 6.78
CA GLU A 199 -5.96 9.68 5.42
C GLU A 199 -4.57 10.15 4.97
N SER A 200 -3.75 10.62 5.92
CA SER A 200 -2.35 11.01 5.66
C SER A 200 -1.43 9.86 5.20
N LEU A 201 -1.86 8.60 5.40
CA LEU A 201 -1.15 7.39 4.99
C LEU A 201 -1.70 6.75 3.72
N TYR A 202 -2.78 7.27 3.14
CA TYR A 202 -3.43 6.65 1.97
C TYR A 202 -2.47 6.55 0.78
N ASP A 203 -1.69 7.58 0.53
CA ASP A 203 -0.63 7.52 -0.49
C ASP A 203 0.37 6.39 -0.23
N CYS A 204 0.77 6.17 1.03
CA CYS A 204 1.72 5.11 1.38
C CYS A 204 1.10 3.72 1.21
N PHE A 205 -0.17 3.56 1.59
CA PHE A 205 -0.91 2.31 1.40
C PHE A 205 -1.04 1.98 -0.09
N LEU A 206 -1.52 2.94 -0.89
CA LEU A 206 -1.73 2.76 -2.32
C LEU A 206 -0.41 2.61 -3.09
N THR A 207 0.66 3.28 -2.65
CA THR A 207 2.00 3.08 -3.21
C THR A 207 2.49 1.66 -2.98
N THR A 208 2.38 1.15 -1.75
CA THR A 208 2.75 -0.24 -1.43
C THR A 208 1.97 -1.22 -2.30
N MET A 209 0.64 -1.05 -2.41
CA MET A 209 -0.23 -1.90 -3.22
C MET A 209 0.15 -1.84 -4.71
N SER A 210 0.49 -0.66 -5.22
CA SER A 210 0.91 -0.48 -6.62
C SER A 210 2.27 -1.13 -6.89
N ASN A 211 3.24 -0.95 -6.00
CA ASN A 211 4.58 -1.56 -6.10
C ASN A 211 4.53 -3.10 -6.15
N ILE A 212 3.63 -3.72 -5.38
CA ILE A 212 3.50 -5.19 -5.34
C ILE A 212 2.68 -5.74 -6.50
N SER A 213 1.71 -4.98 -7.02
CA SER A 213 0.74 -5.42 -8.02
C SER A 213 1.29 -6.13 -9.27
N PRO A 214 2.40 -5.71 -9.93
CA PRO A 214 2.89 -6.41 -11.12
C PRO A 214 3.49 -7.79 -10.83
N TYR A 215 3.76 -8.09 -9.55
CA TYR A 215 4.36 -9.36 -9.12
C TYR A 215 3.36 -10.33 -8.49
N ILE A 216 2.09 -9.94 -8.31
CA ILE A 216 1.06 -10.80 -7.73
C ILE A 216 0.61 -11.80 -8.79
N LYS A 217 0.97 -13.07 -8.59
CA LYS A 217 0.63 -14.16 -9.51
C LYS A 217 -0.87 -14.45 -9.50
N THR A 218 -1.49 -14.43 -8.32
CA THR A 218 -2.90 -14.74 -8.14
C THR A 218 -3.51 -13.88 -7.05
N PHE A 219 -4.60 -13.19 -7.33
CA PHE A 219 -5.46 -12.59 -6.32
C PHE A 219 -6.52 -13.58 -5.87
N SER A 220 -6.68 -13.73 -4.57
CA SER A 220 -7.88 -14.32 -3.97
C SER A 220 -9.11 -13.45 -4.27
N LEU A 221 -10.29 -14.09 -4.34
CA LEU A 221 -11.55 -13.37 -4.54
C LEU A 221 -11.77 -12.23 -3.51
N PRO A 222 -11.55 -12.44 -2.19
CA PRO A 222 -11.68 -11.36 -1.23
C PRO A 222 -10.75 -10.17 -1.51
N ALA A 223 -9.48 -10.39 -1.82
CA ALA A 223 -8.52 -9.32 -2.10
C ALA A 223 -8.84 -8.58 -3.40
N ALA A 224 -9.19 -9.31 -4.47
CA ALA A 224 -9.65 -8.73 -5.74
C ALA A 224 -10.87 -7.83 -5.53
N SER A 225 -11.85 -8.30 -4.75
CA SER A 225 -13.04 -7.53 -4.39
C SER A 225 -12.69 -6.27 -3.57
N ARG A 226 -11.71 -6.35 -2.67
CA ARG A 226 -11.22 -5.17 -1.91
C ARG A 226 -10.54 -4.13 -2.80
N ALA A 227 -9.66 -4.55 -3.72
CA ALA A 227 -9.05 -3.63 -4.68
C ALA A 227 -10.12 -2.88 -5.50
N ALA A 228 -11.09 -3.64 -6.00
CA ALA A 228 -12.17 -3.09 -6.81
C ALA A 228 -13.16 -2.22 -6.02
N SER A 229 -13.43 -2.55 -4.75
CA SER A 229 -14.25 -1.72 -3.87
C SER A 229 -13.58 -0.37 -3.53
N LEU A 230 -12.25 -0.33 -3.37
CA LEU A 230 -11.53 0.94 -3.22
C LEU A 230 -11.65 1.80 -4.49
N PHE A 231 -11.69 1.19 -5.66
CA PHE A 231 -11.88 1.91 -6.92
C PHE A 231 -13.26 2.55 -6.98
N GLU A 232 -14.32 1.81 -6.63
CA GLU A 232 -15.67 2.38 -6.51
C GLU A 232 -15.72 3.54 -5.50
N LEU A 233 -15.00 3.38 -4.38
CA LEU A 233 -14.96 4.38 -3.31
C LEU A 233 -14.35 5.71 -3.78
N PHE A 234 -13.23 5.66 -4.51
CA PHE A 234 -12.53 6.83 -5.01
C PHE A 234 -13.10 7.38 -6.32
N ALA A 235 -13.74 6.53 -7.13
CA ALA A 235 -14.40 6.92 -8.39
C ALA A 235 -15.78 7.53 -8.15
N ASN A 236 -16.35 7.37 -6.95
CA ASN A 236 -17.65 7.94 -6.61
C ASN A 236 -17.67 9.45 -6.91
N LYS A 237 -18.52 9.86 -7.85
CA LYS A 237 -18.65 11.24 -8.36
C LYS A 237 -18.65 12.30 -7.26
N ASN A 238 -19.42 12.09 -6.20
CA ASN A 238 -19.57 13.05 -5.12
C ASN A 238 -18.25 13.21 -4.33
N ARG A 239 -17.55 12.12 -4.06
CA ARG A 239 -16.25 12.17 -3.36
C ARG A 239 -15.14 12.70 -4.27
N LEU A 240 -15.10 12.22 -5.50
CA LEU A 240 -14.09 12.56 -6.49
C LEU A 240 -14.03 14.07 -6.74
N LEU A 241 -15.19 14.72 -6.92
CA LEU A 241 -15.26 16.16 -7.22
C LEU A 241 -15.22 17.07 -5.98
N ARG A 242 -15.12 16.50 -4.76
CA ARG A 242 -15.08 17.27 -3.50
C ARG A 242 -13.73 17.23 -2.78
N ASN A 243 -12.83 16.34 -3.16
CA ASN A 243 -11.53 16.19 -2.52
C ASN A 243 -10.42 16.13 -3.59
N GLU A 244 -9.52 17.10 -3.52
CA GLU A 244 -8.41 17.31 -4.45
C GLU A 244 -7.48 16.09 -4.56
N ASN A 245 -7.38 15.26 -3.52
CA ASN A 245 -6.51 14.08 -3.50
C ASN A 245 -7.14 12.84 -4.14
N MET A 246 -8.46 12.81 -4.35
CA MET A 246 -9.15 11.60 -4.84
C MET A 246 -8.70 11.14 -6.24
N PRO A 247 -8.50 12.04 -7.23
CA PRO A 247 -8.00 11.64 -8.54
C PRO A 247 -6.63 10.96 -8.48
N ARG A 248 -5.76 11.41 -7.56
CA ARG A 248 -4.44 10.78 -7.34
C ARG A 248 -4.58 9.34 -6.86
N TYR A 249 -5.53 9.05 -5.97
CA TYR A 249 -5.79 7.69 -5.49
C TYR A 249 -6.35 6.78 -6.60
N LEU A 250 -7.12 7.34 -7.54
CA LEU A 250 -7.59 6.61 -8.72
C LEU A 250 -6.46 6.16 -9.64
N VAL A 251 -5.44 7.00 -9.84
CA VAL A 251 -4.27 6.64 -10.65
C VAL A 251 -3.60 5.37 -10.11
N PHE A 252 -3.38 5.29 -8.78
CA PHE A 252 -2.81 4.09 -8.17
C PHE A 252 -3.67 2.83 -8.38
N LEU A 253 -5.00 2.93 -8.25
CA LEU A 253 -5.86 1.76 -8.43
C LEU A 253 -5.98 1.31 -9.88
N LEU A 254 -6.02 2.25 -10.83
CA LEU A 254 -5.95 1.94 -12.25
C LEU A 254 -4.60 1.31 -12.61
N GLU A 255 -3.50 1.77 -12.02
CA GLU A 255 -2.18 1.15 -12.17
C GLU A 255 -2.17 -0.29 -11.62
N ILE A 256 -2.77 -0.54 -10.47
CA ILE A 256 -2.91 -1.92 -9.93
C ILE A 256 -3.66 -2.83 -10.90
N PHE A 257 -4.78 -2.36 -11.45
CA PHE A 257 -5.55 -3.14 -12.43
C PHE A 257 -4.72 -3.38 -13.69
N ASN A 258 -4.11 -2.33 -14.25
CA ASN A 258 -3.28 -2.44 -15.44
C ASN A 258 -2.10 -3.37 -15.24
N ASN A 259 -1.43 -3.30 -14.10
CA ASN A 259 -0.33 -4.20 -13.77
C ASN A 259 -0.79 -5.66 -13.77
N ALA A 260 -1.91 -5.96 -13.13
CA ALA A 260 -2.45 -7.33 -13.11
C ALA A 260 -2.89 -7.79 -14.51
N ILE A 261 -3.52 -6.91 -15.30
CA ILE A 261 -4.02 -7.21 -16.64
C ILE A 261 -2.89 -7.36 -17.65
N GLN A 262 -1.81 -6.58 -17.53
CA GLN A 262 -0.71 -6.58 -18.50
C GLN A 262 0.37 -7.60 -18.17
N TYR A 263 0.66 -7.84 -16.88
CA TYR A 263 1.77 -8.71 -16.46
C TYR A 263 1.34 -10.09 -15.96
N GLN A 264 0.15 -10.21 -15.39
CA GLN A 264 -0.26 -11.41 -14.65
C GLN A 264 -1.71 -11.82 -14.99
N TYR A 265 -2.16 -11.58 -16.22
CA TYR A 265 -3.56 -11.81 -16.62
C TYR A 265 -4.03 -13.24 -16.35
N GLU A 266 -3.23 -14.22 -16.81
CA GLU A 266 -3.54 -15.66 -16.74
C GLU A 266 -3.81 -16.13 -15.29
N GLY A 267 -3.06 -15.59 -14.33
CA GLY A 267 -3.18 -15.96 -12.93
C GLY A 267 -4.21 -15.13 -12.13
N ASN A 268 -4.77 -14.07 -12.72
CA ASN A 268 -5.63 -13.12 -12.01
C ASN A 268 -7.08 -13.01 -12.55
N PRO A 269 -7.79 -14.13 -12.80
CA PRO A 269 -9.16 -14.09 -13.32
C PRO A 269 -10.14 -13.45 -12.33
N HIS A 270 -9.91 -13.58 -11.02
CA HIS A 270 -10.75 -12.93 -10.01
C HIS A 270 -10.69 -11.40 -10.13
N LEU A 271 -9.50 -10.81 -10.29
CA LEU A 271 -9.40 -9.35 -10.43
C LEU A 271 -9.99 -8.87 -11.76
N THR A 272 -9.72 -9.58 -12.86
CA THR A 272 -10.33 -9.32 -14.17
C THR A 272 -11.85 -9.35 -14.07
N TYR A 273 -12.44 -10.36 -13.43
CA TYR A 273 -13.87 -10.45 -13.21
C TYR A 273 -14.42 -9.27 -12.40
N GLN A 274 -13.72 -8.87 -11.33
CA GLN A 274 -14.10 -7.72 -10.52
C GLN A 274 -14.08 -6.40 -11.33
N VAL A 275 -13.12 -6.21 -12.25
CA VAL A 275 -13.11 -5.06 -13.18
C VAL A 275 -14.32 -5.09 -14.11
N LEU A 276 -14.61 -6.24 -14.74
CA LEU A 276 -15.74 -6.39 -15.67
C LEU A 276 -17.10 -6.09 -15.02
N ARG A 277 -17.30 -6.58 -13.78
CA ARG A 277 -18.53 -6.32 -13.01
C ARG A 277 -18.80 -4.84 -12.73
N ARG A 278 -17.77 -4.00 -12.79
CA ARG A 278 -17.82 -2.57 -12.45
C ARG A 278 -17.89 -1.67 -13.67
N LYS A 279 -18.35 -2.20 -14.82
CA LYS A 279 -18.56 -1.44 -16.07
C LYS A 279 -19.29 -0.11 -15.89
N LYS A 280 -20.27 -0.05 -14.99
CA LYS A 280 -21.03 1.19 -14.69
C LYS A 280 -20.14 2.29 -14.10
N VAL A 281 -19.23 1.93 -13.19
CA VAL A 281 -18.32 2.88 -12.54
C VAL A 281 -17.31 3.44 -13.54
N PHE A 282 -16.82 2.60 -14.46
CA PHE A 282 -15.99 3.08 -15.57
C PHE A 282 -16.75 4.01 -16.50
N ALA A 283 -18.00 3.69 -16.86
CA ALA A 283 -18.83 4.55 -17.68
C ALA A 283 -19.11 5.91 -17.02
N GLU A 284 -19.43 5.92 -15.72
CA GLU A 284 -19.60 7.15 -14.94
C GLU A 284 -18.31 7.98 -14.90
N LEU A 285 -17.16 7.34 -14.70
CA LEU A 285 -15.87 8.02 -14.71
C LEU A 285 -15.55 8.63 -16.09
N THR A 286 -15.83 7.90 -17.16
CA THR A 286 -15.70 8.42 -18.54
C THR A 286 -16.62 9.63 -18.76
N GLU A 287 -17.87 9.58 -18.30
CA GLU A 287 -18.80 10.71 -18.41
C GLU A 287 -18.30 11.95 -17.64
N ILE A 288 -17.74 11.76 -16.44
CA ILE A 288 -17.14 12.84 -15.65
C ILE A 288 -15.97 13.49 -16.40
N VAL A 289 -15.14 12.68 -17.03
CA VAL A 289 -13.95 13.13 -17.78
C VAL A 289 -14.34 13.84 -19.08
N GLU A 290 -15.31 13.31 -19.83
CA GLU A 290 -15.75 13.88 -21.10
C GLU A 290 -16.58 15.16 -20.92
N ASN A 291 -17.44 15.20 -19.90
CA ASN A 291 -18.37 16.30 -19.66
C ASN A 291 -18.25 16.87 -18.22
N PRO A 292 -17.08 17.43 -17.85
CA PRO A 292 -16.80 17.82 -16.47
C PRO A 292 -17.73 18.93 -15.96
N ALA A 293 -18.12 19.88 -16.82
CA ALA A 293 -19.03 20.96 -16.44
C ALA A 293 -20.41 20.44 -16.02
N ALA A 294 -20.97 19.48 -16.78
CA ALA A 294 -22.24 18.85 -16.47
C ALA A 294 -22.13 17.97 -15.21
N ALA A 295 -21.01 17.25 -15.06
CA ALA A 295 -20.76 16.43 -13.88
C ALA A 295 -20.71 17.25 -12.60
N ILE A 296 -20.03 18.41 -12.61
CA ILE A 296 -19.95 19.34 -11.48
C ILE A 296 -21.31 19.97 -11.19
N ALA A 297 -22.05 20.40 -12.22
CA ALA A 297 -23.37 21.01 -12.06
C ALA A 297 -24.41 20.05 -11.44
N ALA A 298 -24.28 18.75 -11.71
CA ALA A 298 -25.15 17.71 -11.19
C ALA A 298 -24.78 17.24 -9.76
N LEU A 299 -23.83 17.88 -9.08
CA LEU A 299 -23.49 17.54 -7.70
C LEU A 299 -24.63 17.92 -6.75
N PRO A 300 -25.01 17.04 -5.81
CA PRO A 300 -25.99 17.41 -4.78
C PRO A 300 -25.41 18.51 -3.88
N ALA A 301 -26.30 19.30 -3.26
CA ALA A 301 -25.90 20.26 -2.24
C ALA A 301 -25.09 19.56 -1.14
N ALA A 302 -24.07 20.24 -0.61
CA ALA A 302 -23.27 19.68 0.47
C ALA A 302 -24.18 19.40 1.69
N PRO A 303 -24.07 18.23 2.35
CA PRO A 303 -24.83 17.97 3.56
C PRO A 303 -24.49 19.05 4.62
N GLU A 304 -25.51 19.59 5.27
CA GLU A 304 -25.35 20.56 6.36
C GLU A 304 -24.47 19.96 7.46
N GLY A 305 -23.38 20.65 7.81
CA GLY A 305 -22.36 20.15 8.75
C GLY A 305 -21.15 19.44 8.11
N SER A 306 -21.10 19.30 6.78
CA SER A 306 -19.84 18.96 6.11
C SER A 306 -18.88 20.14 6.21
N THR A 307 -17.78 19.95 6.96
CA THR A 307 -16.66 20.88 6.91
C THR A 307 -16.19 20.97 5.45
N PRO A 308 -16.09 22.17 4.86
CA PRO A 308 -15.45 22.31 3.56
C PRO A 308 -14.09 21.62 3.67
N GLY A 309 -13.76 20.75 2.71
CA GLY A 309 -12.47 20.04 2.69
C GLY A 309 -11.36 21.03 2.99
N LYS A 310 -10.35 20.64 3.77
CA LYS A 310 -9.25 21.51 4.23
C LYS A 310 -8.86 22.50 3.10
N GLY A 311 -9.27 23.76 3.22
CA GLY A 311 -8.97 24.81 2.23
C GLY A 311 -10.13 25.30 1.34
N GLY A 312 -11.38 24.85 1.49
CA GLY A 312 -12.51 25.41 0.71
C GLY A 312 -12.48 25.06 -0.79
N PHE A 313 -11.83 23.94 -1.14
CA PHE A 313 -11.72 23.45 -2.51
C PHE A 313 -13.08 23.31 -3.20
N LYS A 314 -13.14 23.74 -4.46
CA LYS A 314 -14.28 23.54 -5.37
C LYS A 314 -13.75 23.04 -6.72
N ALA A 315 -14.26 21.91 -7.19
CA ALA A 315 -13.88 21.38 -8.50
C ALA A 315 -14.28 22.33 -9.63
N THR A 316 -13.36 22.54 -10.57
CA THR A 316 -13.58 23.26 -11.83
C THR A 316 -13.40 22.31 -13.00
N ALA A 317 -13.96 22.66 -14.16
CA ALA A 317 -13.77 21.85 -15.37
C ALA A 317 -12.30 21.76 -15.80
N GLU A 318 -11.54 22.84 -15.60
CA GLU A 318 -10.09 22.89 -15.86
C GLU A 318 -9.32 21.95 -14.93
N TRP A 319 -9.70 21.90 -13.64
CA TRP A 319 -9.09 20.98 -12.69
C TRP A 319 -9.35 19.51 -13.07
N VAL A 320 -10.58 19.16 -13.49
CA VAL A 320 -10.88 17.80 -13.97
C VAL A 320 -10.03 17.44 -15.18
N LYS A 321 -9.91 18.38 -16.13
CA LYS A 321 -9.06 18.20 -17.32
C LYS A 321 -7.58 18.02 -16.97
N GLY A 322 -7.11 18.65 -15.90
CA GLY A 322 -5.71 18.56 -15.46
C GLY A 322 -5.25 17.16 -15.07
N TRP A 323 -6.15 16.32 -14.56
CA TRP A 323 -5.85 14.94 -14.19
C TRP A 323 -6.46 13.89 -15.12
N SER A 324 -7.48 14.23 -15.93
CA SER A 324 -8.15 13.28 -16.83
C SER A 324 -7.19 12.58 -17.76
N ASP A 325 -6.25 13.34 -18.35
CA ASP A 325 -5.31 12.85 -19.35
C ASP A 325 -4.26 11.91 -18.73
N GLN A 326 -4.10 11.95 -17.41
CA GLN A 326 -3.16 11.13 -16.66
C GLN A 326 -3.78 9.80 -16.19
N LEU A 327 -5.09 9.59 -16.34
CA LEU A 327 -5.75 8.36 -15.92
C LEU A 327 -5.47 7.22 -16.90
N PRO A 328 -4.79 6.14 -16.48
CA PRO A 328 -4.45 5.05 -17.39
C PRO A 328 -5.64 4.08 -17.54
N MET A 329 -6.75 4.54 -18.12
CA MET A 329 -7.99 3.74 -18.24
C MET A 329 -7.96 2.72 -19.39
N GLN A 330 -7.05 2.88 -20.35
CA GLN A 330 -7.08 2.14 -21.62
C GLN A 330 -7.08 0.61 -21.48
N PRO A 331 -6.22 -0.05 -20.66
CA PRO A 331 -6.26 -1.51 -20.55
C PRO A 331 -7.59 -2.03 -19.95
N CYS A 332 -8.10 -1.37 -18.92
CA CYS A 332 -9.42 -1.69 -18.33
C CYS A 332 -10.57 -1.50 -19.33
N LEU A 333 -10.56 -0.40 -20.09
CA LEU A 333 -11.57 -0.13 -21.12
C LEU A 333 -11.52 -1.17 -22.25
N ARG A 334 -10.32 -1.62 -22.66
CA ARG A 334 -10.17 -2.68 -23.67
C ARG A 334 -10.75 -4.01 -23.19
N LEU A 335 -10.58 -4.37 -21.92
CA LEU A 335 -11.26 -5.54 -21.35
C LEU A 335 -12.79 -5.37 -21.40
N LEU A 336 -13.30 -4.21 -21.00
CA LEU A 336 -14.73 -3.93 -21.03
C LEU A 336 -15.31 -3.94 -22.45
N GLN A 337 -14.54 -3.54 -23.46
CA GLN A 337 -15.01 -3.50 -24.85
C GLN A 337 -14.97 -4.87 -25.53
N HIS A 338 -13.95 -5.68 -25.27
CA HIS A 338 -13.74 -6.93 -26.00
C HIS A 338 -14.13 -8.18 -25.21
N LEU A 339 -13.86 -8.22 -23.91
CA LEU A 339 -14.06 -9.41 -23.07
C LEU A 339 -15.45 -9.45 -22.45
N LEU A 340 -16.01 -8.27 -22.09
CA LEU A 340 -17.35 -8.21 -21.49
C LEU A 340 -18.44 -8.76 -22.42
N PRO A 341 -18.52 -8.43 -23.73
CA PRO A 341 -19.56 -8.97 -24.59
C PRO A 341 -19.48 -10.49 -24.73
N GLN A 342 -18.27 -11.04 -24.85
CA GLN A 342 -18.04 -12.49 -24.91
C GLN A 342 -18.47 -13.18 -23.61
N LEU A 343 -18.20 -12.56 -22.46
CA LEU A 343 -18.65 -13.07 -21.17
C LEU A 343 -20.19 -13.04 -21.04
N GLU A 344 -20.84 -11.95 -21.47
CA GLU A 344 -22.29 -11.82 -21.44
C GLU A 344 -22.99 -12.84 -22.35
N GLU A 345 -22.44 -13.08 -23.54
CA GLU A 345 -22.89 -14.13 -24.47
C GLU A 345 -22.73 -15.52 -23.84
N PHE A 346 -21.55 -15.84 -23.31
CA PHE A 346 -21.28 -17.11 -22.63
C PHE A 346 -22.23 -17.38 -21.45
N CYS A 347 -22.50 -16.37 -20.61
CA CYS A 347 -23.43 -16.49 -19.49
C CYS A 347 -24.88 -16.69 -19.96
N THR A 348 -25.28 -16.03 -21.06
CA THR A 348 -26.64 -16.10 -21.61
C THR A 348 -26.90 -17.44 -22.30
N GLU A 349 -25.96 -17.92 -23.13
CA GLU A 349 -26.07 -19.18 -23.86
C GLU A 349 -25.96 -20.39 -22.93
N GLY A 350 -25.09 -20.32 -21.92
CA GLY A 350 -24.86 -21.41 -20.99
C GLY A 350 -25.79 -21.42 -19.76
N ASN A 351 -26.64 -20.40 -19.57
CA ASN A 351 -27.40 -20.15 -18.33
C ASN A 351 -26.52 -20.26 -17.07
N VAL A 352 -25.29 -19.73 -17.17
CA VAL A 352 -24.26 -19.84 -16.13
C VAL A 352 -24.36 -18.65 -15.19
N ASN A 353 -24.68 -18.92 -13.91
CA ASN A 353 -24.65 -17.93 -12.83
C ASN A 353 -23.54 -18.20 -11.80
N ASP A 354 -22.74 -19.25 -12.01
CA ASP A 354 -21.69 -19.67 -11.09
C ASP A 354 -20.40 -18.86 -11.34
N GLU A 355 -19.91 -18.18 -10.30
CA GLU A 355 -18.67 -17.38 -10.35
C GLU A 355 -17.44 -18.23 -10.68
N GLY A 356 -17.40 -19.50 -10.28
CA GLY A 356 -16.32 -20.42 -10.59
C GLY A 356 -16.21 -20.71 -12.09
N VAL A 357 -17.35 -20.95 -12.75
CA VAL A 357 -17.39 -21.22 -14.20
C VAL A 357 -16.99 -19.98 -15.00
N VAL A 358 -17.41 -18.80 -14.56
CA VAL A 358 -16.98 -17.53 -15.15
C VAL A 358 -15.47 -17.34 -15.01
N VAL A 359 -14.93 -17.61 -13.82
CA VAL A 359 -13.48 -17.54 -13.56
C VAL A 359 -12.70 -18.49 -14.46
N ASP A 360 -13.21 -19.70 -14.68
CA ASP A 360 -12.56 -20.68 -15.57
C ASP A 360 -12.62 -20.26 -17.04
N PHE A 361 -13.74 -19.70 -17.51
CA PHE A 361 -13.83 -19.07 -18.83
C PHE A 361 -12.77 -17.97 -19.02
N LEU A 362 -12.62 -17.09 -18.02
CA LEU A 362 -11.64 -16.00 -18.06
C LEU A 362 -10.19 -16.49 -18.10
N LYS A 363 -9.87 -17.63 -17.45
CA LYS A 363 -8.54 -18.26 -17.55
C LYS A 363 -8.26 -18.79 -18.95
N THR A 364 -9.27 -19.35 -19.62
CA THR A 364 -9.10 -19.89 -20.99
C THR A 364 -9.08 -18.83 -22.07
N THR A 365 -9.65 -17.65 -21.80
CA THR A 365 -9.76 -16.57 -22.77
C THR A 365 -8.46 -15.78 -22.85
N THR A 366 -7.89 -15.67 -24.05
CA THR A 366 -6.60 -14.99 -24.26
C THR A 366 -6.80 -13.53 -24.69
N MET A 367 -6.06 -12.61 -24.06
CA MET A 367 -6.06 -11.17 -24.38
C MET A 367 -4.83 -10.71 -25.20
N VAL A 368 -3.99 -11.66 -25.64
CA VAL A 368 -2.77 -11.40 -26.41
C VAL A 368 -3.12 -10.70 -27.73
N GLY A 369 -2.44 -9.60 -28.03
CA GLY A 369 -2.63 -8.80 -29.25
C GLY A 369 -3.78 -7.77 -29.19
N LEU A 370 -4.62 -7.80 -28.15
CA LEU A 370 -5.72 -6.84 -27.96
C LEU A 370 -5.39 -5.72 -26.97
N LEU A 371 -4.50 -6.00 -26.02
CA LEU A 371 -4.05 -5.04 -25.01
C LEU A 371 -3.01 -4.06 -25.60
N PRO A 372 -2.97 -2.80 -25.14
CA PRO A 372 -1.91 -1.88 -25.49
C PRO A 372 -0.56 -2.39 -24.97
N VAL A 373 0.53 -1.86 -25.53
CA VAL A 373 1.90 -2.18 -25.10
C VAL A 373 2.02 -1.97 -23.57
N PRO A 374 2.54 -2.95 -22.82
CA PRO A 374 2.73 -2.81 -21.39
C PRO A 374 3.59 -1.59 -21.04
N HIS A 375 3.12 -0.78 -20.09
CA HIS A 375 3.92 0.33 -19.56
C HIS A 375 5.04 -0.23 -18.68
N PRO A 376 6.24 0.37 -18.59
CA PRO A 376 7.28 -0.13 -17.68
C PRO A 376 6.78 -0.29 -16.24
N ILE A 377 7.28 -1.30 -15.53
CA ILE A 377 6.98 -1.49 -14.11
C ILE A 377 7.55 -0.30 -13.33
N LEU A 378 6.66 0.49 -12.71
CA LEU A 378 7.04 1.63 -11.87
C LEU A 378 7.17 1.18 -10.41
N ILE A 379 8.39 1.21 -9.89
CA ILE A 379 8.65 0.95 -8.46
C ILE A 379 8.95 2.27 -7.76
N ARG A 380 8.10 2.63 -6.80
CA ARG A 380 8.23 3.83 -5.99
C ARG A 380 8.92 3.47 -4.69
N LYS A 381 10.20 3.81 -4.55
CA LYS A 381 10.96 3.59 -3.32
C LYS A 381 10.66 4.68 -2.29
N TYR A 382 10.68 4.30 -1.02
CA TYR A 382 10.61 5.26 0.08
C TYR A 382 11.76 6.26 -0.01
N GLN A 383 11.46 7.54 0.10
CA GLN A 383 12.44 8.61 0.24
C GLN A 383 12.26 9.27 1.60
N GLN A 384 13.37 9.40 2.33
CA GLN A 384 13.38 10.13 3.58
C GLN A 384 13.04 11.59 3.32
N ASN A 385 12.17 12.16 4.14
CA ASN A 385 11.85 13.59 4.12
C ASN A 385 11.88 14.16 5.54
N GLU A 386 11.95 15.49 5.64
CA GLU A 386 12.04 16.19 6.93
C GLU A 386 10.81 15.92 7.81
N TYR A 387 9.63 15.86 7.21
CA TYR A 387 8.37 15.62 7.92
C TYR A 387 8.33 14.22 8.56
N THR A 388 8.75 13.18 7.86
CA THR A 388 8.85 11.82 8.38
C THR A 388 9.93 11.74 9.45
N SER A 389 11.03 12.47 9.29
CA SER A 389 12.10 12.52 10.30
C SER A 389 11.62 13.19 11.59
N LEU A 390 10.88 14.30 11.49
CA LEU A 390 10.27 15.01 12.61
C LEU A 390 9.20 14.16 13.29
N TRP A 391 8.30 13.56 12.50
CA TRP A 391 7.26 12.67 13.00
C TRP A 391 7.88 11.48 13.73
N PHE A 392 8.89 10.84 13.14
CA PHE A 392 9.55 9.68 13.73
C PHE A 392 10.23 10.04 15.05
N THR A 393 10.97 11.15 15.07
CA THR A 393 11.62 11.64 16.30
C THR A 393 10.58 11.89 17.40
N THR A 394 9.47 12.55 17.06
CA THR A 394 8.36 12.81 17.99
C THR A 394 7.74 11.52 18.50
N TYR A 395 7.52 10.55 17.61
CA TYR A 395 6.93 9.26 17.96
C TYR A 395 7.85 8.44 18.87
N VAL A 396 9.15 8.34 18.55
CA VAL A 396 10.14 7.63 19.37
C VAL A 396 10.20 8.21 20.77
N TRP A 397 10.32 9.53 20.90
CA TRP A 397 10.32 10.18 22.22
C TRP A 397 9.00 10.00 22.96
N GLY A 398 7.86 10.00 22.26
CA GLY A 398 6.56 9.68 22.84
C GLY A 398 6.50 8.27 23.43
N VAL A 399 6.97 7.26 22.69
CA VAL A 399 7.04 5.87 23.16
C VAL A 399 7.97 5.74 24.36
N VAL A 400 9.17 6.33 24.29
CA VAL A 400 10.15 6.32 25.38
C VAL A 400 9.57 6.98 26.63
N TYR A 401 8.94 8.15 26.50
CA TYR A 401 8.28 8.85 27.60
C TYR A 401 7.20 7.97 28.25
N LEU A 402 6.28 7.41 27.46
CA LEU A 402 5.17 6.60 27.98
C LEU A 402 5.66 5.34 28.71
N ARG A 403 6.74 4.71 28.26
CA ARG A 403 7.33 3.52 28.90
C ARG A 403 8.10 3.82 30.16
N THR A 404 8.66 5.02 30.25
CA THR A 404 9.50 5.45 31.36
C THR A 404 8.72 6.28 32.38
N SER A 405 7.39 6.27 32.34
CA SER A 405 6.56 6.97 33.33
C SER A 405 6.62 6.34 34.72
N HIS A 406 6.90 5.03 34.83
CA HIS A 406 6.91 4.30 36.09
C HIS A 406 8.04 3.25 36.15
N PRO A 407 9.15 3.51 36.90
CA PRO A 407 9.52 4.76 37.55
C PRO A 407 9.88 5.88 36.54
N PRO A 408 9.62 7.16 36.86
CA PRO A 408 9.89 8.29 35.96
C PRO A 408 11.39 8.42 35.68
N LEU A 409 11.80 8.19 34.42
CA LEU A 409 13.19 8.44 33.99
C LEU A 409 13.44 9.93 33.77
N PHE A 410 12.41 10.66 33.32
CA PHE A 410 12.50 12.08 33.00
C PHE A 410 11.76 12.93 34.02
N ASP A 411 12.31 14.11 34.29
CA ASP A 411 11.61 15.12 35.07
C ASP A 411 10.51 15.78 34.22
N GLY A 412 9.26 15.48 34.55
CA GLY A 412 8.08 16.04 33.87
C GLY A 412 8.01 17.57 33.92
N ALA A 413 8.66 18.22 34.90
CA ALA A 413 8.70 19.68 34.99
C ALA A 413 9.50 20.33 33.85
N HIS A 414 10.43 19.58 33.24
CA HIS A 414 11.29 20.06 32.16
C HIS A 414 10.79 19.62 30.76
N ILE A 415 9.71 18.82 30.69
CA ILE A 415 9.15 18.32 29.44
C ILE A 415 8.02 19.25 28.97
N LYS A 416 8.24 19.94 27.86
CA LYS A 416 7.20 20.73 27.17
C LYS A 416 6.57 19.90 26.05
N LEU A 417 5.60 19.06 26.38
CA LEU A 417 4.71 18.45 25.37
C LEU A 417 3.68 19.51 24.97
N PHE A 418 3.81 20.02 23.74
CA PHE A 418 2.93 20.94 22.99
C PHE A 418 1.86 21.73 23.78
N THR A 419 1.86 23.05 23.62
CA THR A 419 0.79 23.95 24.08
C THR A 419 -0.55 23.58 23.44
N ILE A 420 -1.50 23.13 24.26
CA ILE A 420 -2.91 23.04 23.88
C ILE A 420 -3.44 24.47 23.77
N SER A 421 -3.65 24.95 22.55
CA SER A 421 -4.41 26.18 22.33
C SER A 421 -5.88 25.86 22.59
N TYR A 422 -6.40 26.26 23.75
CA TYR A 422 -7.84 26.37 23.91
C TYR A 422 -8.31 27.50 22.99
N VAL A 423 -9.04 27.15 21.94
CA VAL A 423 -9.87 28.13 21.23
C VAL A 423 -11.14 28.21 22.06
N ASP A 424 -11.27 29.25 22.87
CA ASP A 424 -12.51 29.53 23.60
C ASP A 424 -13.66 29.66 22.59
N ALA A 425 -14.73 28.92 22.86
CA ALA A 425 -15.91 28.77 22.01
C ALA A 425 -16.79 30.02 21.95
#